data_AF-Q4UK92-F1
#
_entry.id   AF-Q4UK92-F1
#
_cell.length_a   1.000
_cell.length_b   1.000
_cell.length_c   1.000
_cell.angle_alpha   90.00
_cell.angle_beta   90.00
_cell.angle_gamma   90.00
#
_symmetry.space_group_name_H-M   'P 1'
#
loop_
_entity.id
_entity.type
_entity.pdbx_description
1 polymer ?
#
loop_
_entity_poly.entity_id
_entity_poly.type
_entity_poly.pdbx_seq_one_letter_code
_entity_poly.pdbx_strand_id
1 'polypeptide(L)'
;MEMQYIQALRICSEFNFSKIDKKYSDLRPHFTKLYKAQEVKSEIHHYKQEDDLHFYMTKVNGANMSAWQGFVNQQSNAQKSYQGKDPVIKNFDMGKYAFSASLSYHDQDLTDVYAAFVSNKIRQKGDLPDTSSIEMFITMLTSKNASFISHSGIARTPIYTLESAPKHPNLAVKLHSSIAACAKDIYSNKKEYMITVPVKEMTQILLKEYEKKGVLDKIYIGHRQENLGNKQTPIKLINDNDKTLFSLYDKNGNILHELTAEQMKGEFAWFCTHPHLFKDQDKGVPLVTCDLETLATLDPKPNPIEHEYYLEIIGEL
;
A
#
# COMPACT_ATOMS: atom_id res chain seq x y z
N MET A 1 -4.66 18.54 10.36
CA MET A 1 -3.83 19.28 11.31
C MET A 1 -3.03 18.36 12.25
N GLU A 2 -3.58 17.32 12.87
CA GLU A 2 -2.78 16.39 13.70
C GLU A 2 -1.71 15.57 12.95
N MET A 3 -1.99 15.11 11.72
CA MET A 3 -1.00 14.39 10.90
C MET A 3 0.22 15.23 10.48
N GLN A 4 0.03 16.55 10.30
CA GLN A 4 1.11 17.48 9.96
C GLN A 4 2.08 17.70 11.14
N TYR A 5 1.62 17.50 12.38
CA TYR A 5 2.45 17.66 13.58
C TYR A 5 3.39 16.46 13.79
N ILE A 6 2.95 15.23 13.50
CA ILE A 6 3.77 14.01 13.59
C ILE A 6 4.86 13.97 12.51
N GLN A 7 4.57 14.44 11.30
CA GLN A 7 5.55 14.57 10.21
C GLN A 7 6.59 15.67 10.47
N ALA A 8 6.15 16.85 10.95
CA ALA A 8 7.06 17.89 11.38
C ALA A 8 7.96 17.41 12.53
N LEU A 9 7.45 16.61 13.46
CA LEU A 9 8.24 16.02 14.55
C LEU A 9 9.22 14.93 14.09
N ARG A 10 8.94 14.18 13.01
CA ARG A 10 9.85 13.13 12.49
C ARG A 10 11.01 13.68 11.68
N ILE A 11 10.76 14.61 10.77
CA ILE A 11 11.83 15.34 10.05
C ILE A 11 12.65 16.17 11.04
N CYS A 12 11.98 16.70 12.08
CA CYS A 12 12.61 17.31 13.24
C CYS A 12 13.05 16.33 14.34
N SER A 13 13.16 15.02 14.06
CA SER A 13 13.66 14.04 15.05
C SER A 13 15.07 13.55 14.75
N GLU A 14 15.52 13.62 13.49
CA GLU A 14 16.94 13.46 13.15
C GLU A 14 17.80 14.59 13.75
N PHE A 15 17.20 15.78 13.85
CA PHE A 15 17.75 16.90 14.58
C PHE A 15 16.98 17.06 15.88
N ASN A 16 17.59 16.90 17.04
CA ASN A 16 16.90 17.17 18.29
C ASN A 16 16.67 18.69 18.44
N PHE A 17 15.56 19.23 17.93
CA PHE A 17 15.27 20.67 17.92
C PHE A 17 15.02 21.26 19.31
N SER A 18 14.70 20.44 20.32
CA SER A 18 14.69 20.90 21.72
C SER A 18 16.09 21.01 22.34
N LYS A 19 17.12 20.45 21.67
CA LYS A 19 18.56 20.68 21.92
C LYS A 19 19.20 21.68 20.96
N ILE A 20 18.49 22.09 19.91
CA ILE A 20 18.93 23.19 19.04
C ILE A 20 18.75 24.47 19.85
N ASP A 21 19.88 24.97 20.33
CA ASP A 21 19.99 26.24 21.04
C ASP A 21 19.18 27.31 20.29
N LYS A 22 18.48 28.18 21.02
CA LYS A 22 17.57 29.19 20.47
C LYS A 22 18.26 30.04 19.39
N LYS A 23 19.59 30.19 19.47
CA LYS A 23 20.43 30.88 18.49
C LYS A 23 20.49 30.24 17.09
N TYR A 24 20.10 28.98 16.95
CA TYR A 24 20.13 28.22 15.69
C TYR A 24 18.72 28.02 15.10
N SER A 25 17.67 28.57 15.74
CA SER A 25 16.31 28.55 15.20
C SER A 25 16.19 29.20 13.81
N ASP A 26 17.06 30.19 13.55
CA ASP A 26 17.21 30.87 12.25
C ASP A 26 17.75 29.95 11.13
N LEU A 27 18.27 28.76 11.45
CA LEU A 27 18.72 27.78 10.45
C LEU A 27 17.58 26.93 9.90
N ARG A 28 16.40 26.93 10.54
CA ARG A 28 15.25 26.13 10.10
C ARG A 28 14.84 26.40 8.64
N PRO A 29 14.75 27.66 8.16
CA PRO A 29 14.49 27.94 6.74
C PRO A 29 15.57 27.39 5.81
N HIS A 30 16.83 27.35 6.26
CA HIS A 30 17.94 26.80 5.47
C HIS A 30 17.87 25.28 5.36
N PHE A 31 17.56 24.57 6.45
CA PHE A 31 17.34 23.12 6.41
C PHE A 31 16.13 22.76 5.54
N THR A 32 15.02 23.50 5.64
CA THR A 32 13.86 23.32 4.75
C THR A 32 14.25 23.53 3.28
N LYS A 33 15.07 24.54 2.99
CA LYS A 33 15.53 24.82 1.62
C LYS A 33 16.45 23.73 1.08
N LEU A 34 17.37 23.21 1.91
CA LEU A 34 18.25 22.11 1.54
C LEU A 34 17.46 20.82 1.27
N TYR A 35 16.47 20.53 2.11
CA TYR A 35 15.58 19.40 1.92
C TYR A 35 14.76 19.52 0.62
N LYS A 36 14.14 20.68 0.37
CA LYS A 36 13.42 20.96 -0.90
C LYS A 36 14.34 20.88 -2.13
N ALA A 37 15.64 21.12 -1.97
CA ALA A 37 16.59 21.04 -3.08
C ALA A 37 17.14 19.61 -3.31
N GLN A 38 16.76 18.64 -2.47
CA GLN A 38 17.21 17.27 -2.61
C GLN A 38 16.55 16.61 -3.82
N GLU A 39 17.37 16.04 -4.69
CA GLU A 39 16.92 15.14 -5.74
C GLU A 39 16.62 13.76 -5.15
N VAL A 40 15.46 13.23 -5.49
CA VAL A 40 15.04 11.88 -5.15
C VAL A 40 14.84 11.07 -6.43
N LYS A 41 15.15 9.77 -6.34
CA LYS A 41 14.90 8.84 -7.44
C LYS A 41 13.42 8.46 -7.42
N SER A 42 12.74 8.77 -8.51
CA SER A 42 11.39 8.29 -8.78
C SER A 42 11.44 6.98 -9.56
N GLU A 43 10.52 6.11 -9.22
CA GLU A 43 10.45 4.72 -9.70
C GLU A 43 8.99 4.41 -10.04
N ILE A 44 8.77 4.04 -11.29
CA ILE A 44 7.45 3.70 -11.81
C ILE A 44 7.54 2.39 -12.56
N HIS A 45 6.63 1.47 -12.24
CA HIS A 45 6.43 0.22 -12.95
C HIS A 45 5.12 0.28 -13.68
N HIS A 46 5.15 0.00 -14.97
CA HIS A 46 3.96 -0.02 -15.83
C HIS A 46 3.71 -1.43 -16.35
N TYR A 47 2.44 -1.79 -16.34
CA TYR A 47 1.94 -3.06 -16.80
C TYR A 47 0.63 -2.85 -17.57
N LYS A 48 0.65 -3.07 -18.88
CA LYS A 48 -0.59 -3.11 -19.67
C LYS A 48 -1.24 -4.49 -19.51
N GLN A 49 -2.54 -4.58 -19.29
CA GLN A 49 -3.20 -5.89 -19.20
C GLN A 49 -4.24 -6.11 -20.30
N GLU A 50 -5.06 -5.09 -20.55
CA GLU A 50 -6.10 -5.07 -21.59
C GLU A 50 -5.87 -3.83 -22.48
N ASP A 51 -6.64 -3.68 -23.56
CA ASP A 51 -6.39 -2.64 -24.56
C ASP A 51 -6.42 -1.23 -23.98
N ASP A 52 -7.27 -1.01 -22.96
CA ASP A 52 -7.45 0.25 -22.26
C ASP A 52 -7.05 0.23 -20.78
N LEU A 53 -6.67 -0.92 -20.19
CA LEU A 53 -6.27 -0.99 -18.77
C LEU A 53 -4.75 -0.93 -18.59
N HIS A 54 -4.31 0.18 -18.00
CA HIS A 54 -2.92 0.46 -17.68
C HIS A 54 -2.71 0.45 -16.16
N PHE A 55 -1.92 -0.50 -15.68
CA PHE A 55 -1.59 -0.64 -14.28
C PHE A 55 -0.23 0.00 -14.00
N TYR A 56 -0.17 0.74 -12.90
CA TYR A 56 1.01 1.47 -12.49
C TYR A 56 1.31 1.20 -11.02
N MET A 57 2.60 1.13 -10.69
CA MET A 57 3.09 1.24 -9.33
C MET A 57 4.13 2.34 -9.27
N THR A 58 3.84 3.41 -8.53
CA THR A 58 4.76 4.53 -8.33
C THR A 58 5.30 4.48 -6.92
N LYS A 59 6.62 4.44 -6.76
CA LYS A 59 7.25 4.57 -5.45
C LYS A 59 6.96 5.96 -4.89
N VAL A 60 6.37 6.01 -3.71
CA VAL A 60 6.07 7.26 -3.01
C VAL A 60 7.36 7.77 -2.38
N ASN A 61 7.65 9.04 -2.58
CA ASN A 61 8.84 9.71 -2.04
C ASN A 61 8.52 11.18 -1.70
N GLY A 62 9.50 11.91 -1.19
CA GLY A 62 9.31 13.32 -0.80
C GLY A 62 8.88 14.24 -1.95
N ALA A 63 9.18 13.90 -3.21
CA ALA A 63 8.82 14.72 -4.36
C ALA A 63 7.37 14.52 -4.83
N ASN A 64 6.83 13.31 -4.74
CA ASN A 64 5.50 13.00 -5.27
C ASN A 64 4.42 12.78 -4.19
N MET A 65 4.78 12.77 -2.90
CA MET A 65 3.83 12.55 -1.81
C MET A 65 2.68 13.59 -1.80
N SER A 66 2.99 14.86 -2.00
CA SER A 66 1.98 15.93 -2.03
C SER A 66 1.04 15.80 -3.23
N ALA A 67 1.52 15.30 -4.37
CA ALA A 67 0.68 14.99 -5.53
C ALA A 67 -0.32 13.87 -5.21
N TRP A 68 0.10 12.82 -4.50
CA TRP A 68 -0.80 11.75 -4.04
C TRP A 68 -1.83 12.24 -3.03
N GLN A 69 -1.45 13.16 -2.12
CA GLN A 69 -2.42 13.80 -1.23
C GLN A 69 -3.40 14.71 -1.99
N GLY A 70 -2.91 15.47 -2.96
CA GLY A 70 -3.71 16.30 -3.86
C GLY A 70 -4.73 15.48 -4.63
N PHE A 71 -4.31 14.33 -5.18
CA PHE A 71 -5.19 13.35 -5.81
C PHE A 71 -6.32 12.91 -4.87
N VAL A 72 -6.00 12.45 -3.65
CA VAL A 72 -7.04 12.03 -2.68
C VAL A 72 -7.99 13.17 -2.33
N ASN A 73 -7.48 14.39 -2.20
CA ASN A 73 -8.30 15.57 -1.91
C ASN A 73 -9.27 15.90 -3.06
N GLN A 74 -8.82 15.81 -4.31
CA GLN A 74 -9.68 15.98 -5.49
C GLN A 74 -10.82 14.95 -5.48
N GLN A 75 -10.49 13.68 -5.25
CA GLN A 75 -11.48 12.60 -5.16
C GLN A 75 -12.47 12.83 -4.00
N SER A 76 -11.98 13.25 -2.84
CA SER A 76 -12.84 13.55 -1.68
C SER A 76 -13.76 14.74 -1.93
N ASN A 77 -13.34 15.74 -2.72
CA ASN A 77 -14.18 16.87 -3.08
C ASN A 77 -15.31 16.43 -4.03
N ALA A 78 -15.00 15.61 -5.04
CA ALA A 78 -16.01 15.02 -5.92
C ALA A 78 -17.05 14.19 -5.13
N GLN A 79 -16.59 13.37 -4.18
CA GLN A 79 -17.48 12.64 -3.26
C GLN A 79 -18.40 13.56 -2.46
N LYS A 80 -17.86 14.64 -1.88
CA LYS A 80 -18.65 15.59 -1.05
C LYS A 80 -19.72 16.31 -1.86
N SER A 81 -19.41 16.68 -3.10
CA SER A 81 -20.35 17.31 -4.03
C SER A 81 -21.39 16.34 -4.60
N TYR A 82 -21.19 15.03 -4.46
CA TYR A 82 -22.09 14.03 -5.01
C TYR A 82 -23.37 13.85 -4.18
N GLN A 83 -24.51 14.21 -4.78
CA GLN A 83 -25.84 14.08 -4.16
C GLN A 83 -26.53 12.74 -4.43
N GLY A 84 -26.00 11.89 -5.30
CA GLY A 84 -26.61 10.61 -5.64
C GLY A 84 -26.37 9.50 -4.60
N LYS A 85 -26.71 8.26 -4.98
CA LYS A 85 -26.70 7.08 -4.10
C LYS A 85 -25.70 5.99 -4.51
N ASP A 86 -24.81 6.24 -5.48
CA ASP A 86 -23.80 5.23 -5.87
C ASP A 86 -22.92 4.88 -4.66
N PRO A 87 -22.95 3.61 -4.20
CA PRO A 87 -22.22 3.18 -3.01
C PRO A 87 -20.70 3.26 -3.21
N VAL A 88 -20.20 3.19 -4.45
CA VAL A 88 -18.76 3.35 -4.74
C VAL A 88 -18.30 4.74 -4.33
N ILE A 89 -19.07 5.77 -4.69
CA ILE A 89 -18.73 7.14 -4.34
C ILE A 89 -18.94 7.35 -2.84
N LYS A 90 -20.07 6.89 -2.27
CA LYS A 90 -20.39 7.13 -0.85
C LYS A 90 -19.43 6.43 0.11
N ASN A 91 -18.94 5.24 -0.23
CA ASN A 91 -18.05 4.45 0.64
C ASN A 91 -16.55 4.71 0.41
N PHE A 92 -16.21 5.77 -0.35
CA PHE A 92 -14.82 6.12 -0.66
C PHE A 92 -13.94 6.34 0.59
N ASP A 93 -14.55 6.78 1.69
CA ASP A 93 -13.88 7.15 2.94
C ASP A 93 -12.94 6.06 3.48
N MET A 94 -13.35 4.80 3.49
CA MET A 94 -12.49 3.74 4.05
C MET A 94 -11.20 3.57 3.26
N GLY A 95 -11.31 3.52 1.92
CA GLY A 95 -10.13 3.38 1.07
C GLY A 95 -9.23 4.61 1.14
N LYS A 96 -9.81 5.81 1.14
CA LYS A 96 -9.04 7.06 1.18
C LYS A 96 -8.24 7.22 2.48
N TYR A 97 -8.83 6.93 3.64
CA TYR A 97 -8.15 7.12 4.93
C TYR A 97 -6.99 6.15 5.08
N ALA A 98 -7.19 4.88 4.72
CA ALA A 98 -6.13 3.88 4.74
C ALA A 98 -5.01 4.18 3.73
N PHE A 99 -5.37 4.66 2.53
CA PHE A 99 -4.38 5.07 1.53
C PHE A 99 -3.55 6.25 2.03
N SER A 100 -4.20 7.32 2.51
CA SER A 100 -3.50 8.49 3.06
C SER A 100 -2.63 8.15 4.27
N ALA A 101 -3.08 7.25 5.15
CA ALA A 101 -2.27 6.77 6.26
C ALA A 101 -1.01 6.03 5.78
N SER A 102 -1.12 5.22 4.74
CA SER A 102 0.01 4.50 4.15
C SER A 102 1.07 5.44 3.56
N LEU A 103 0.67 6.55 2.93
CA LEU A 103 1.62 7.53 2.37
C LEU A 103 2.54 8.15 3.43
N SER A 104 2.15 8.15 4.71
CA SER A 104 2.95 8.72 5.80
C SER A 104 4.21 7.93 6.15
N TYR A 105 4.42 6.77 5.51
CA TYR A 105 5.58 5.90 5.71
C TYR A 105 6.64 6.02 4.60
N HIS A 106 6.44 6.90 3.60
CA HIS A 106 7.32 7.04 2.42
C HIS A 106 8.75 7.51 2.73
N ASP A 107 8.95 8.17 3.88
CA ASP A 107 10.19 8.77 4.33
C ASP A 107 10.94 7.89 5.35
N GLN A 108 10.50 6.64 5.54
CA GLN A 108 11.19 5.70 6.41
C GLN A 108 12.25 4.94 5.62
N ASP A 109 13.50 5.02 6.07
CA ASP A 109 14.68 4.47 5.38
C ASP A 109 14.56 3.02 4.87
N LEU A 110 13.85 2.18 5.63
CA LEU A 110 13.74 0.75 5.34
C LEU A 110 12.37 0.36 4.79
N THR A 111 11.43 1.29 4.68
CA THR A 111 10.07 1.04 4.21
C THR A 111 9.91 1.57 2.80
N ASP A 112 9.50 0.69 1.91
CA ASP A 112 9.04 1.11 0.60
C ASP A 112 7.51 1.25 0.63
N VAL A 113 7.04 2.40 0.16
CA VAL A 113 5.62 2.66 -0.06
C VAL A 113 5.41 2.87 -1.56
N TYR A 114 4.45 2.16 -2.13
CA TYR A 114 4.01 2.35 -3.51
C TYR A 114 2.54 2.74 -3.55
N ALA A 115 2.23 3.75 -4.37
CA ALA A 115 0.89 4.00 -4.83
C ALA A 115 0.67 3.19 -6.11
N ALA A 116 -0.19 2.18 -6.02
CA ALA A 116 -0.55 1.34 -7.14
C ALA A 116 -1.94 1.73 -7.65
N PHE A 117 -2.13 1.79 -8.96
CA PHE A 117 -3.38 2.23 -9.55
C PHE A 117 -3.59 1.67 -10.96
N VAL A 118 -4.85 1.69 -11.39
CA VAL A 118 -5.25 1.38 -12.77
C VAL A 118 -5.87 2.61 -13.41
N SER A 119 -5.42 2.92 -14.62
CA SER A 119 -5.92 4.02 -15.44
C SER A 119 -6.43 3.50 -16.78
N ASN A 120 -7.46 4.17 -17.31
CA ASN A 120 -7.93 3.93 -18.68
C ASN A 120 -7.19 4.75 -19.75
N LYS A 121 -6.12 5.45 -19.37
CA LYS A 121 -5.26 6.22 -20.28
C LYS A 121 -3.81 5.88 -20.03
N ILE A 122 -3.04 5.84 -21.11
CA ILE A 122 -1.58 5.75 -21.02
C ILE A 122 -1.05 7.02 -20.38
N ARG A 123 -0.29 6.87 -19.29
CA ARG A 123 0.54 7.93 -18.74
C ARG A 123 1.70 8.22 -19.69
N GLN A 124 1.91 9.50 -20.00
CA GLN A 124 3.12 9.94 -20.71
C GLN A 124 4.32 9.95 -19.76
N LYS A 125 5.49 9.58 -20.29
CA LYS A 125 6.74 9.50 -19.53
C LYS A 125 7.07 10.85 -18.88
N GLY A 126 7.39 10.85 -17.58
CA GLY A 126 7.69 12.07 -16.82
C GLY A 126 6.49 12.91 -16.35
N ASP A 127 5.26 12.61 -16.79
CA ASP A 127 4.07 13.37 -16.36
C ASP A 127 3.47 12.82 -15.06
N LEU A 128 2.68 13.63 -14.36
CA LEU A 128 1.77 13.12 -13.32
C LEU A 128 0.63 12.34 -13.98
N PRO A 129 0.10 11.28 -13.34
CA PRO A 129 -1.03 10.55 -13.89
C PRO A 129 -2.27 11.46 -13.98
N ASP A 130 -3.01 11.35 -15.08
CA ASP A 130 -4.32 12.01 -15.22
C ASP A 130 -5.28 11.43 -14.17
N THR A 131 -5.56 12.22 -13.14
CA THR A 131 -6.33 11.78 -11.97
C THR A 131 -7.78 11.41 -12.29
N SER A 132 -8.33 11.92 -13.40
CA SER A 132 -9.67 11.57 -13.88
C SER A 132 -9.72 10.17 -14.51
N SER A 133 -8.59 9.73 -15.08
CA SER A 133 -8.45 8.44 -15.75
C SER A 133 -8.22 7.28 -14.79
N ILE A 134 -7.83 7.57 -13.54
CA ILE A 134 -7.57 6.54 -12.52
C ILE A 134 -8.89 5.97 -12.03
N GLU A 135 -9.16 4.70 -12.31
CA GLU A 135 -10.41 4.04 -11.90
C GLU A 135 -10.33 3.47 -10.49
N MET A 136 -9.19 2.90 -10.12
CA MET A 136 -8.96 2.27 -8.81
C MET A 136 -7.51 2.45 -8.38
N PHE A 137 -7.30 2.61 -7.07
CA PHE A 137 -5.98 2.68 -6.45
C PHE A 137 -5.91 1.82 -5.20
N ILE A 138 -4.68 1.58 -4.74
CA ILE A 138 -4.32 0.89 -3.50
C ILE A 138 -2.89 1.26 -3.11
N THR A 139 -2.55 1.27 -1.81
CA THR A 139 -1.14 1.35 -1.39
C THR A 139 -0.56 -0.03 -1.18
N MET A 140 0.71 -0.21 -1.56
CA MET A 140 1.53 -1.35 -1.17
C MET A 140 2.64 -0.86 -0.24
N LEU A 141 2.86 -1.58 0.86
CA LEU A 141 3.93 -1.32 1.82
C LEU A 141 4.78 -2.59 1.95
N THR A 142 6.09 -2.42 1.98
CA THR A 142 7.00 -3.49 2.38
C THR A 142 8.25 -2.88 2.97
N SER A 143 9.15 -3.71 3.44
CA SER A 143 10.47 -3.29 3.86
C SER A 143 11.55 -4.11 3.16
N LYS A 144 12.80 -3.67 3.16
CA LYS A 144 13.89 -4.39 2.49
C LYS A 144 14.00 -5.85 2.93
N ASN A 145 13.88 -6.11 4.23
CA ASN A 145 14.07 -7.43 4.82
C ASN A 145 12.78 -8.21 5.04
N ALA A 146 11.60 -7.60 4.89
CA ALA A 146 10.34 -8.34 4.97
C ALA A 146 10.26 -9.41 3.87
N SER A 147 9.82 -10.62 4.22
CA SER A 147 9.48 -11.68 3.24
C SER A 147 8.04 -11.55 2.75
N PHE A 148 7.42 -10.39 2.95
CA PHE A 148 6.04 -10.14 2.56
C PHE A 148 5.85 -8.68 2.16
N ILE A 149 4.77 -8.45 1.43
CA ILE A 149 4.22 -7.12 1.19
C ILE A 149 2.89 -7.03 1.94
N SER A 150 2.49 -5.82 2.28
CA SER A 150 1.14 -5.52 2.75
C SER A 150 0.49 -4.55 1.79
N HIS A 151 -0.83 -4.50 1.77
CA HIS A 151 -1.52 -3.43 1.08
C HIS A 151 -2.58 -2.79 1.98
N SER A 152 -2.99 -1.56 1.65
CA SER A 152 -4.12 -0.91 2.30
C SER A 152 -4.82 0.07 1.37
N GLY A 153 -5.99 0.55 1.77
CA GLY A 153 -6.62 1.69 1.10
C GLY A 153 -7.07 1.44 -0.34
N ILE A 154 -7.57 0.25 -0.66
CA ILE A 154 -8.14 -0.01 -1.98
C ILE A 154 -9.48 0.73 -2.16
N ALA A 155 -9.62 1.51 -3.22
CA ALA A 155 -10.88 2.13 -3.59
C ALA A 155 -10.97 2.41 -5.09
N ARG A 156 -12.19 2.35 -5.61
CA ARG A 156 -12.52 3.00 -6.88
C ARG A 156 -12.68 4.49 -6.68
N THR A 157 -12.32 5.27 -7.68
CA THR A 157 -12.31 6.73 -7.56
C THR A 157 -13.69 7.34 -7.85
N PRO A 158 -14.10 8.34 -7.04
CA PRO A 158 -15.30 9.13 -7.30
C PRO A 158 -15.32 9.80 -8.67
N ILE A 159 -14.23 10.44 -9.08
CA ILE A 159 -14.16 11.19 -10.34
C ILE A 159 -14.38 10.26 -11.54
N TYR A 160 -13.65 9.14 -11.61
CA TYR A 160 -13.85 8.17 -12.69
C TYR A 160 -15.29 7.64 -12.72
N THR A 161 -15.86 7.35 -11.54
CA THR A 161 -17.23 6.85 -11.42
C THR A 161 -18.27 7.87 -11.92
N LEU A 162 -17.99 9.17 -11.83
CA LEU A 162 -18.86 10.23 -12.33
C LEU A 162 -18.69 10.50 -13.82
N GLU A 163 -17.45 10.44 -14.31
CA GLU A 163 -17.09 10.91 -15.66
C GLU A 163 -17.06 9.79 -16.71
N SER A 164 -16.90 8.53 -16.31
CA SER A 164 -16.71 7.38 -17.21
C SER A 164 -17.76 6.29 -17.01
N ALA A 165 -18.19 5.64 -18.10
CA ALA A 165 -19.10 4.50 -18.09
C ALA A 165 -18.65 3.50 -19.16
N PRO A 166 -18.08 2.32 -18.83
CA PRO A 166 -18.46 1.46 -17.71
C PRO A 166 -17.33 1.14 -16.71
N LYS A 167 -17.72 0.73 -15.50
CA LYS A 167 -16.79 0.19 -14.49
C LYS A 167 -16.25 -1.16 -14.96
N HIS A 168 -14.94 -1.32 -15.00
CA HIS A 168 -14.32 -2.58 -15.38
C HIS A 168 -14.55 -3.66 -14.31
N PRO A 169 -15.01 -4.87 -14.68
CA PRO A 169 -15.22 -5.94 -13.71
C PRO A 169 -13.88 -6.46 -13.15
N ASN A 170 -13.91 -7.02 -11.94
CA ASN A 170 -12.78 -7.70 -11.30
C ASN A 170 -11.48 -6.88 -11.13
N LEU A 171 -11.55 -5.54 -11.24
CA LEU A 171 -10.35 -4.69 -11.11
C LEU A 171 -9.58 -4.87 -9.81
N ALA A 172 -10.25 -5.17 -8.70
CA ALA A 172 -9.55 -5.42 -7.45
C ALA A 172 -8.58 -6.59 -7.62
N VAL A 173 -9.03 -7.71 -8.18
CA VAL A 173 -8.21 -8.91 -8.38
C VAL A 173 -7.10 -8.65 -9.40
N LYS A 174 -7.42 -7.98 -10.51
CA LYS A 174 -6.46 -7.49 -11.52
C LYS A 174 -5.33 -6.69 -10.89
N LEU A 175 -5.68 -5.68 -10.09
CA LEU A 175 -4.74 -4.78 -9.44
C LEU A 175 -3.86 -5.51 -8.42
N HIS A 176 -4.43 -6.44 -7.63
CA HIS A 176 -3.63 -7.26 -6.72
C HIS A 176 -2.65 -8.17 -7.47
N SER A 177 -3.09 -8.79 -8.58
CA SER A 177 -2.25 -9.62 -9.44
C SER A 177 -1.09 -8.81 -10.03
N SER A 178 -1.38 -7.60 -10.53
CA SER A 178 -0.37 -6.67 -11.04
C SER A 178 0.64 -6.28 -9.97
N ILE A 179 0.18 -5.96 -8.75
CA ILE A 179 1.06 -5.62 -7.63
C ILE A 179 1.96 -6.79 -7.26
N ALA A 180 1.41 -8.00 -7.23
CA ALA A 180 2.18 -9.20 -6.94
C ALA A 180 3.24 -9.49 -8.01
N ALA A 181 2.91 -9.33 -9.29
CA ALA A 181 3.86 -9.44 -10.40
C ALA A 181 4.99 -8.41 -10.29
N CYS A 182 4.67 -7.13 -10.06
CA CYS A 182 5.67 -6.08 -9.86
C CYS A 182 6.55 -6.36 -8.63
N ALA A 183 5.96 -6.77 -7.50
CA ALA A 183 6.73 -7.07 -6.30
C ALA A 183 7.70 -8.25 -6.50
N LYS A 184 7.30 -9.28 -7.26
CA LYS A 184 8.20 -10.39 -7.63
C LYS A 184 9.40 -9.90 -8.43
N ASP A 185 9.19 -8.98 -9.37
CA ASP A 185 10.26 -8.43 -10.19
C ASP A 185 11.19 -7.49 -9.40
N ILE A 186 10.62 -6.44 -8.77
CA ILE A 186 11.34 -5.42 -7.99
C ILE A 186 12.22 -6.04 -6.90
N TYR A 187 11.68 -7.04 -6.19
CA TYR A 187 12.37 -7.67 -5.06
C TYR A 187 12.98 -9.03 -5.40
N SER A 188 13.09 -9.37 -6.69
CA SER A 188 13.73 -10.60 -7.17
C SER A 188 13.22 -11.86 -6.46
N ASN A 189 11.90 -11.99 -6.32
CA ASN A 189 11.20 -13.10 -5.64
C ASN A 189 11.52 -13.27 -4.14
N LYS A 190 12.07 -12.26 -3.46
CA LYS A 190 12.31 -12.30 -2.00
C LYS A 190 11.04 -12.16 -1.15
N LYS A 191 9.92 -11.76 -1.76
CA LYS A 191 8.62 -11.63 -1.10
C LYS A 191 7.80 -12.89 -1.37
N GLU A 192 7.39 -13.56 -0.31
CA GLU A 192 6.62 -14.81 -0.37
C GLU A 192 5.12 -14.56 -0.29
N TYR A 193 4.70 -13.58 0.52
CA TYR A 193 3.28 -13.36 0.78
C TYR A 193 2.84 -11.92 0.55
N MET A 194 1.55 -11.76 0.24
CA MET A 194 0.81 -10.53 0.48
C MET A 194 -0.09 -10.70 1.70
N ILE A 195 0.06 -9.82 2.69
CA ILE A 195 -0.71 -9.83 3.94
C ILE A 195 -1.66 -8.63 3.95
N THR A 196 -2.91 -8.84 4.31
CA THR A 196 -3.91 -7.75 4.40
C THR A 196 -4.99 -8.06 5.43
N VAL A 197 -5.78 -7.04 5.76
CA VAL A 197 -6.95 -7.14 6.64
C VAL A 197 -8.17 -6.63 5.85
N PRO A 198 -8.65 -7.41 4.86
CA PRO A 198 -9.72 -6.98 3.99
C PRO A 198 -11.06 -6.98 4.74
N VAL A 199 -11.98 -6.11 4.28
CA VAL A 199 -13.39 -6.20 4.67
C VAL A 199 -13.99 -7.52 4.16
N LYS A 200 -15.04 -8.00 4.84
CA LYS A 200 -15.65 -9.32 4.60
C LYS A 200 -16.02 -9.55 3.13
N GLU A 201 -16.56 -8.56 2.46
CA GLU A 201 -16.95 -8.61 1.05
C GLU A 201 -15.74 -8.83 0.14
N MET A 202 -14.63 -8.15 0.41
CA MET A 202 -13.38 -8.32 -0.33
C MET A 202 -12.77 -9.71 -0.10
N THR A 203 -12.82 -10.20 1.15
CA THR A 203 -12.41 -11.59 1.46
C THR A 203 -13.19 -12.60 0.62
N GLN A 204 -14.51 -12.41 0.50
CA GLN A 204 -15.35 -13.30 -0.31
C GLN A 204 -15.05 -13.22 -1.81
N ILE A 205 -14.76 -12.03 -2.34
CA ILE A 205 -14.34 -11.86 -3.74
C ILE A 205 -13.04 -12.62 -4.00
N LEU A 206 -12.03 -12.46 -3.15
CA LEU A 206 -10.76 -13.17 -3.27
C LEU A 206 -10.96 -14.69 -3.19
N LEU A 207 -11.69 -15.18 -2.19
CA LEU A 207 -11.93 -16.63 -2.04
C LEU A 207 -12.61 -17.24 -3.26
N LYS A 208 -13.62 -16.56 -3.82
CA LYS A 208 -14.30 -17.04 -5.04
C LYS A 208 -13.36 -17.13 -6.23
N GLU A 209 -12.44 -16.18 -6.41
CA GLU A 209 -11.48 -16.23 -7.50
C GLU A 209 -10.43 -17.34 -7.29
N TYR A 210 -9.93 -17.52 -6.07
CA TYR A 210 -9.03 -18.62 -5.74
C TYR A 210 -9.70 -20.00 -5.94
N GLU A 211 -10.97 -20.13 -5.57
CA GLU A 211 -11.77 -21.34 -5.77
C GLU A 211 -11.98 -21.64 -7.25
N LYS A 212 -12.37 -20.64 -8.06
CA LYS A 212 -12.52 -20.78 -9.52
C LYS A 212 -11.24 -21.27 -10.21
N LYS A 213 -10.08 -20.88 -9.67
CA LYS A 213 -8.75 -21.23 -10.20
C LYS A 213 -8.21 -22.54 -9.62
N GLY A 214 -8.92 -23.19 -8.69
CA GLY A 214 -8.48 -24.45 -8.07
C GLY A 214 -7.28 -24.30 -7.14
N VAL A 215 -7.01 -23.10 -6.63
CA VAL A 215 -5.82 -22.77 -5.79
C VAL A 215 -6.22 -22.28 -4.40
N LEU A 216 -7.42 -22.64 -3.92
CA LEU A 216 -7.93 -22.22 -2.61
C LEU A 216 -7.01 -22.64 -1.44
N ASP A 217 -6.10 -23.59 -1.65
CA ASP A 217 -5.08 -23.96 -0.68
C ASP A 217 -3.93 -22.96 -0.52
N LYS A 218 -3.88 -21.92 -1.36
CA LYS A 218 -2.84 -20.87 -1.39
C LYS A 218 -3.28 -19.54 -0.76
N ILE A 219 -4.46 -19.52 -0.15
CA ILE A 219 -4.99 -18.37 0.61
C ILE A 219 -5.28 -18.82 2.05
N TYR A 220 -4.83 -18.03 3.02
CA TYR A 220 -4.91 -18.33 4.45
C TYR A 220 -5.68 -17.24 5.18
N ILE A 221 -6.54 -17.63 6.14
CA ILE A 221 -7.42 -16.70 6.88
C ILE A 221 -7.23 -16.89 8.38
N GLY A 222 -6.74 -15.84 9.06
CA GLY A 222 -6.32 -15.83 10.46
C GLY A 222 -7.41 -16.13 11.50
N HIS A 223 -8.70 -15.98 11.17
CA HIS A 223 -9.81 -16.22 12.13
C HIS A 223 -10.44 -17.61 12.07
N ARG A 224 -9.80 -18.58 11.40
CA ARG A 224 -10.31 -19.95 11.35
C ARG A 224 -9.20 -20.95 11.64
N GLN A 225 -8.83 -21.09 12.91
CA GLN A 225 -8.17 -22.33 13.35
C GLN A 225 -9.13 -23.53 13.25
N GLU A 226 -10.46 -23.31 13.35
CA GLU A 226 -11.41 -24.43 13.49
C GLU A 226 -12.04 -24.94 12.18
N ASN A 227 -11.96 -24.21 11.06
CA ASN A 227 -12.72 -24.55 9.84
C ASN A 227 -11.93 -24.51 8.52
N LEU A 228 -10.60 -24.53 8.59
CA LEU A 228 -9.73 -24.76 7.45
C LEU A 228 -8.95 -26.04 7.74
N GLY A 229 -9.51 -27.19 7.39
CA GLY A 229 -8.98 -28.52 7.76
C GLY A 229 -7.46 -28.56 7.81
N ASN A 230 -6.91 -28.63 9.03
CA ASN A 230 -5.49 -28.77 9.36
C ASN A 230 -4.48 -27.85 8.64
N LYS A 231 -4.90 -26.75 8.00
CA LYS A 231 -3.95 -25.84 7.32
C LYS A 231 -3.37 -24.85 8.33
N GLN A 232 -2.09 -25.01 8.61
CA GLN A 232 -1.35 -24.07 9.46
C GLN A 232 -1.34 -22.68 8.80
N THR A 233 -1.90 -21.69 9.49
CA THR A 233 -1.80 -20.29 9.06
C THR A 233 -0.32 -19.89 9.04
N PRO A 234 0.21 -19.29 7.96
CA PRO A 234 1.61 -18.90 7.88
C PRO A 234 1.94 -17.76 8.85
N ILE A 235 0.94 -17.12 9.46
CA ILE A 235 1.12 -16.07 10.46
C ILE A 235 0.63 -16.57 11.82
N LYS A 236 1.44 -16.32 12.85
CA LYS A 236 1.01 -16.40 14.25
C LYS A 236 1.20 -15.05 14.92
N LEU A 237 0.15 -14.59 15.59
CA LEU A 237 0.19 -13.45 16.49
C LEU A 237 0.17 -13.95 17.94
N ILE A 238 1.14 -13.56 18.75
CA ILE A 238 1.23 -13.98 20.16
C ILE A 238 1.24 -12.75 21.06
N ASN A 239 0.10 -12.39 21.64
CA ASN A 239 0.06 -11.39 22.70
C ASN A 239 0.61 -12.01 23.98
N ASP A 240 1.93 -11.95 24.19
CA ASP A 240 2.54 -12.24 25.50
C ASP A 240 3.20 -10.98 26.06
N ASN A 241 2.89 -10.69 27.32
CA ASN A 241 3.21 -9.46 28.04
C ASN A 241 4.73 -9.13 27.93
N ASP A 242 5.06 -8.25 26.99
CA ASP A 242 6.40 -7.66 26.73
C ASP A 242 7.43 -8.49 25.93
N LYS A 243 7.06 -9.65 25.36
CA LYS A 243 7.95 -10.41 24.45
C LYS A 243 7.18 -10.90 23.22
N THR A 244 7.04 -9.99 22.28
CA THR A 244 6.77 -10.17 20.85
C THR A 244 6.40 -11.53 20.26
N LEU A 245 5.56 -11.58 19.23
CA LEU A 245 4.20 -11.05 18.95
C LEU A 245 3.84 -11.40 17.50
N PHE A 246 4.81 -11.59 16.61
CA PHE A 246 4.58 -11.98 15.22
C PHE A 246 5.60 -13.02 14.73
N SER A 247 5.10 -14.14 14.23
CA SER A 247 5.88 -15.14 13.50
C SER A 247 5.29 -15.37 12.12
N LEU A 248 6.14 -15.36 11.09
CA LEU A 248 5.79 -15.73 9.72
C LEU A 248 6.53 -17.01 9.33
N TYR A 249 5.81 -17.94 8.71
CA TYR A 249 6.32 -19.22 8.27
C TYR A 249 6.19 -19.38 6.75
N ASP A 250 7.15 -20.06 6.15
CA ASP A 250 7.08 -20.48 4.75
C ASP A 250 6.06 -21.63 4.58
N LYS A 251 5.81 -22.02 3.32
CA LYS A 251 4.92 -23.15 2.99
C LYS A 251 5.35 -24.50 3.58
N ASN A 252 6.60 -24.64 4.03
CA ASN A 252 7.15 -25.85 4.62
C ASN A 252 7.15 -25.80 6.17
N GLY A 253 6.72 -24.68 6.76
CA GLY A 253 6.73 -24.46 8.20
C GLY A 253 8.05 -23.92 8.76
N ASN A 254 9.01 -23.52 7.91
CA ASN A 254 10.22 -22.84 8.35
C ASN A 254 9.92 -21.40 8.74
N ILE A 255 10.61 -20.87 9.74
CA ILE A 255 10.45 -19.47 10.16
C ILE A 255 11.09 -18.55 9.11
N LEU A 256 10.27 -17.67 8.54
CA LEU A 256 10.73 -16.56 7.70
C LEU A 256 11.02 -15.32 8.54
N HIS A 257 10.14 -15.02 9.50
CA HIS A 257 10.28 -13.90 10.42
C HIS A 257 9.84 -14.31 11.82
N GLU A 258 10.61 -13.87 12.80
CA GLU A 258 10.21 -13.84 14.20
C GLU A 258 10.60 -12.45 14.70
N LEU A 259 9.60 -11.57 14.80
CA LEU A 259 9.86 -10.17 15.11
C LEU A 259 9.77 -9.95 16.60
N THR A 260 10.66 -9.11 17.14
CA THR A 260 10.61 -8.57 18.50
C THR A 260 9.86 -7.23 18.61
N ALA A 261 9.40 -6.81 19.79
CA ALA A 261 8.52 -5.66 19.97
C ALA A 261 9.29 -4.38 19.62
N GLU A 262 10.60 -4.43 19.79
CA GLU A 262 11.56 -3.46 19.30
C GLU A 262 11.70 -3.50 17.78
N GLN A 263 11.83 -4.68 17.15
CA GLN A 263 11.87 -4.81 15.69
C GLN A 263 10.56 -4.36 15.01
N MET A 264 9.41 -4.60 15.67
CA MET A 264 8.10 -4.08 15.28
C MET A 264 7.96 -2.56 15.49
N LYS A 265 8.87 -1.90 16.21
CA LYS A 265 8.96 -0.43 16.30
C LYS A 265 9.97 0.17 15.29
N GLY A 266 10.81 -0.67 14.68
CA GLY A 266 11.78 -0.29 13.66
C GLY A 266 11.26 -0.50 12.24
N GLU A 267 11.97 -1.29 11.44
CA GLU A 267 11.68 -1.57 10.03
C GLU A 267 10.23 -2.02 9.76
N PHE A 268 9.60 -2.72 10.70
CA PHE A 268 8.24 -3.26 10.57
C PHE A 268 7.17 -2.37 11.22
N ALA A 269 7.51 -1.16 11.65
CA ALA A 269 6.59 -0.27 12.38
C ALA A 269 5.30 0.01 11.60
N TRP A 270 5.38 0.19 10.28
CA TRP A 270 4.21 0.39 9.45
C TRP A 270 3.21 -0.75 9.56
N PHE A 271 3.67 -1.98 9.72
CA PHE A 271 2.81 -3.15 9.80
C PHE A 271 1.96 -3.13 11.08
N CYS A 272 2.58 -2.77 12.21
CA CYS A 272 1.97 -2.78 13.54
C CYS A 272 1.24 -1.48 13.91
N THR A 273 1.68 -0.34 13.38
CA THR A 273 1.15 0.98 13.75
C THR A 273 0.09 1.50 12.78
N HIS A 274 -0.03 0.93 11.59
CA HIS A 274 -1.01 1.37 10.61
C HIS A 274 -2.43 1.09 11.12
N PRO A 275 -3.33 2.11 11.14
CA PRO A 275 -4.65 2.00 11.75
C PRO A 275 -5.57 0.98 11.08
N HIS A 276 -5.26 0.59 9.84
CA HIS A 276 -6.04 -0.37 9.05
C HIS A 276 -5.25 -1.64 8.69
N LEU A 277 -4.15 -1.93 9.40
CA LEU A 277 -3.45 -3.22 9.32
C LEU A 277 -3.56 -3.96 10.66
N PHE A 278 -2.53 -3.95 11.51
CA PHE A 278 -2.52 -4.76 12.74
C PHE A 278 -3.04 -4.03 13.98
N LYS A 279 -2.96 -2.69 14.02
CA LYS A 279 -3.27 -1.91 15.24
C LYS A 279 -4.66 -2.15 15.82
N ASP A 280 -5.62 -2.56 14.99
CA ASP A 280 -7.05 -2.72 15.32
C ASP A 280 -7.53 -4.20 15.27
N GLN A 281 -6.62 -5.19 15.33
CA GLN A 281 -6.93 -6.63 15.24
C GLN A 281 -7.89 -7.17 16.31
N ASP A 282 -8.07 -6.46 17.43
CA ASP A 282 -9.00 -6.83 18.52
C ASP A 282 -10.49 -6.88 18.08
N LYS A 283 -10.81 -6.49 16.83
CA LYS A 283 -12.19 -6.38 16.31
C LYS A 283 -12.68 -7.56 15.46
N GLY A 284 -11.97 -8.70 15.43
CA GLY A 284 -12.47 -9.92 14.77
C GLY A 284 -12.49 -9.87 13.24
N VAL A 285 -11.70 -9.01 12.59
CA VAL A 285 -11.52 -8.97 11.12
C VAL A 285 -10.31 -9.81 10.70
N PRO A 286 -10.46 -10.81 9.81
CA PRO A 286 -9.41 -11.80 9.61
C PRO A 286 -8.22 -11.23 8.84
N LEU A 287 -7.03 -11.59 9.31
CA LEU A 287 -5.83 -11.54 8.49
C LEU A 287 -5.98 -12.47 7.29
N VAL A 288 -5.82 -11.93 6.09
CA VAL A 288 -5.77 -12.70 4.87
C VAL A 288 -4.34 -12.69 4.36
N THR A 289 -3.78 -13.87 4.16
CA THR A 289 -2.46 -14.07 3.59
C THR A 289 -2.60 -14.79 2.26
N CYS A 290 -2.04 -14.20 1.22
CA CYS A 290 -2.03 -14.74 -0.12
C CYS A 290 -0.60 -15.10 -0.50
N ASP A 291 -0.38 -16.31 -1.00
CA ASP A 291 0.87 -16.66 -1.68
C ASP A 291 1.08 -15.71 -2.88
N LEU A 292 2.23 -15.03 -2.92
CA LEU A 292 2.47 -13.95 -3.87
C LEU A 292 2.63 -14.48 -5.31
N GLU A 293 3.19 -15.67 -5.46
CA GLU A 293 3.34 -16.34 -6.77
C GLU A 293 1.99 -16.72 -7.36
N THR A 294 1.12 -17.29 -6.54
CA THR A 294 -0.26 -17.61 -6.92
C THR A 294 -1.01 -16.32 -7.23
N LEU A 295 -0.88 -15.29 -6.38
CA LEU A 295 -1.56 -14.01 -6.57
C LEU A 295 -1.17 -13.35 -7.89
N ALA A 296 0.12 -13.36 -8.25
CA ALA A 296 0.63 -12.80 -9.50
C ALA A 296 0.08 -13.51 -10.76
N THR A 297 -0.45 -14.71 -10.63
CA THR A 297 -0.96 -15.55 -11.74
C THR A 297 -2.48 -15.75 -11.69
N LEU A 298 -3.18 -15.16 -10.71
CA LEU A 298 -4.64 -15.24 -10.63
C LEU A 298 -5.31 -14.68 -11.89
N ASP A 299 -4.71 -13.66 -12.50
CA ASP A 299 -5.22 -13.05 -13.70
C ASP A 299 -4.28 -13.23 -14.92
N PRO A 300 -4.75 -13.83 -16.02
CA PRO A 300 -3.87 -14.22 -17.12
C PRO A 300 -3.44 -13.05 -18.03
N LYS A 301 -2.15 -12.71 -17.96
CA LYS A 301 -1.13 -12.63 -19.04
C LYS A 301 -0.16 -11.48 -18.75
N PRO A 302 1.11 -11.78 -18.45
CA PRO A 302 2.07 -10.72 -18.28
C PRO A 302 2.44 -10.13 -19.64
N ASN A 303 2.00 -8.91 -19.91
CA ASN A 303 2.83 -8.04 -20.74
C ASN A 303 4.12 -7.75 -19.95
N PRO A 304 5.24 -7.48 -20.64
CA PRO A 304 6.48 -7.09 -19.96
C PRO A 304 6.23 -5.92 -19.01
N ILE A 305 6.81 -6.00 -17.81
CA ILE A 305 6.81 -4.87 -16.88
C ILE A 305 7.81 -3.86 -17.42
N GLU A 306 7.33 -2.64 -17.66
CA GLU A 306 8.18 -1.52 -18.06
C GLU A 306 8.63 -0.77 -16.81
N HIS A 307 9.93 -0.52 -16.71
CA HIS A 307 10.53 0.18 -15.58
C HIS A 307 10.99 1.57 -16.02
N GLU A 308 10.50 2.58 -15.31
CA GLU A 308 10.90 3.97 -15.51
C GLU A 308 11.58 4.49 -14.24
N TYR A 309 12.79 5.02 -14.41
CA TYR A 309 13.56 5.66 -13.36
C TYR A 309 13.96 7.06 -13.80
N TYR A 310 13.71 8.05 -12.96
CA TYR A 310 14.08 9.44 -13.23
C TYR A 310 14.28 10.21 -11.92
N LEU A 311 14.93 11.38 -12.00
CA LEU A 311 15.18 12.23 -10.86
C LEU A 311 14.06 13.27 -10.75
N GLU A 312 13.52 13.43 -9.54
CA GLU A 312 12.58 14.48 -9.19
C GLU A 312 13.15 15.31 -8.05
N ILE A 313 12.80 16.59 -8.00
CA ILE A 313 13.17 17.49 -6.90
C ILE A 313 12.00 17.48 -5.90
N ILE A 314 12.32 17.44 -4.60
CA ILE A 314 11.31 17.55 -3.54
C ILE A 314 10.55 18.89 -3.68
N GLY A 315 9.28 18.81 -4.08
CA GLY A 315 8.42 19.98 -4.27
C GLY A 315 8.06 20.68 -2.95
N GLU A 316 7.31 21.78 -3.03
CA GLU A 316 6.82 22.43 -1.81
C GLU A 316 5.80 21.54 -1.09
N LEU A 317 6.20 21.00 0.08
CA LEU A 317 5.30 20.42 1.09
C LEU A 317 4.40 21.49 1.73
#